data_AF-X6L9G3-F1
#
_entry.id   AF-X6L9G3-F1
#
_cell.length_a   1.000
_cell.length_b   1.000
_cell.length_c   1.000
_cell.angle_alpha   90.00
_cell.angle_beta   90.00
_cell.angle_gamma   90.00
#
_symmetry.space_group_name_H-M   'P 1'
#
loop_
_entity.id
_entity.type
_entity.pdbx_description
1 polymer ?
#
loop_
_entity_poly.entity_id
_entity_poly.type
_entity_poly.pdbx_seq_one_letter_code
_entity_poly.pdbx_strand_id
1 'polypeptide(L)'
;EKEKENKNEMETIVNKAKKDNDEKKKKWMKWWNQREQKDKTEIIEKLKTMSNEQFKLWLLDECKWKNEVTKDDIASIRFSIDVYLALSTTNEDKKEEKELTTYVKVDERETLIKMKELTFEELLCQSYHCLEWKDIQKMRNEHVKLDLANMKGNIIESDKD
;
A
#
# COMPACT_ATOMS: atom_id res chain seq x y z
N GLU A 1 -40.42 -3.00 18.06
CA GLU A 1 -39.25 -3.82 18.47
C GLU A 1 -38.60 -4.56 17.30
N LYS A 2 -39.29 -5.43 16.57
CA LYS A 2 -38.73 -6.23 15.45
C LYS A 2 -37.91 -5.46 14.41
N GLU A 3 -38.31 -4.24 14.05
CA GLU A 3 -37.61 -3.43 13.05
C GLU A 3 -36.28 -2.83 13.57
N LYS A 4 -36.21 -2.56 14.88
CA LYS A 4 -35.00 -2.09 15.57
C LYS A 4 -33.99 -3.23 15.78
N GLU A 5 -34.51 -4.42 16.03
CA GLU A 5 -33.75 -5.67 16.18
C GLU A 5 -33.12 -6.11 14.83
N ASN A 6 -33.90 -6.11 13.75
CA ASN A 6 -33.41 -6.36 12.39
C ASN A 6 -32.33 -5.36 11.93
N LYS A 7 -32.48 -4.07 12.27
CA LYS A 7 -31.50 -3.04 11.91
C LYS A 7 -30.16 -3.27 12.62
N ASN A 8 -30.21 -3.68 13.89
CA ASN A 8 -29.03 -3.97 14.69
C ASN A 8 -28.31 -5.26 14.22
N GLU A 9 -29.06 -6.29 13.82
CA GLU A 9 -28.50 -7.49 13.20
C GLU A 9 -27.82 -7.18 11.85
N MET A 10 -28.47 -6.39 10.98
CA MET A 10 -27.89 -5.98 9.70
C MET A 10 -26.59 -5.20 9.89
N GLU A 11 -26.56 -4.28 10.85
CA GLU A 11 -25.38 -3.48 11.18
C GLU A 11 -24.22 -4.36 11.69
N THR A 12 -24.53 -5.38 12.48
CA THR A 12 -23.55 -6.35 12.99
C THR A 12 -22.96 -7.20 11.87
N ILE A 13 -23.80 -7.69 10.94
CA ILE A 13 -23.38 -8.46 9.76
C ILE A 13 -22.50 -7.61 8.84
N VAL A 14 -22.90 -6.37 8.57
CA VAL A 14 -22.15 -5.44 7.72
C VAL A 14 -20.79 -5.10 8.33
N ASN A 15 -20.72 -4.87 9.65
CA ASN A 15 -19.46 -4.55 10.32
C ASN A 15 -18.51 -5.74 10.36
N LYS A 16 -19.04 -6.97 10.54
CA LYS A 16 -18.25 -8.19 10.44
C LYS A 16 -17.71 -8.39 9.02
N ALA A 17 -18.56 -8.25 8.00
CA ALA A 17 -18.15 -8.36 6.60
C ALA A 17 -17.09 -7.32 6.20
N LYS A 18 -17.19 -6.08 6.71
CA LYS A 18 -16.16 -5.04 6.51
C LYS A 18 -14.83 -5.47 7.12
N LYS A 19 -14.84 -5.94 8.37
CA LYS A 19 -13.63 -6.38 9.09
C LYS A 19 -12.95 -7.56 8.38
N ASP A 20 -13.73 -8.55 7.95
CA ASP A 20 -13.22 -9.72 7.23
C ASP A 20 -12.61 -9.33 5.87
N ASN A 21 -13.18 -8.33 5.19
CA ASN A 21 -12.64 -7.80 3.94
C ASN A 21 -11.33 -7.03 4.16
N ASP A 22 -11.24 -6.24 5.24
CA ASP A 22 -10.03 -5.48 5.57
C ASP A 22 -8.87 -6.41 5.95
N GLU A 23 -9.15 -7.51 6.65
CA GLU A 23 -8.15 -8.52 6.99
C GLU A 23 -7.65 -9.28 5.75
N LYS A 24 -8.56 -9.64 4.82
CA LYS A 24 -8.19 -10.22 3.52
C LYS A 24 -7.30 -9.28 2.71
N LYS A 25 -7.64 -7.98 2.62
CA LYS A 25 -6.81 -6.99 1.93
C LYS A 25 -5.42 -6.90 2.53
N LYS A 26 -5.30 -6.83 3.87
CA LYS A 26 -4.00 -6.81 4.56
C LYS A 26 -3.18 -8.06 4.28
N LYS A 27 -3.80 -9.24 4.25
CA LYS A 27 -3.15 -10.50 3.88
C LYS A 27 -2.55 -10.41 2.47
N TRP A 28 -3.34 -9.98 1.48
CA TRP A 28 -2.90 -9.93 0.08
C TRP A 28 -1.88 -8.81 -0.20
N MET A 29 -1.95 -7.71 0.55
CA MET A 29 -0.91 -6.67 0.53
C MET A 29 0.43 -7.20 1.03
N LYS A 30 0.44 -7.92 2.17
CA LYS A 30 1.66 -8.57 2.70
C LYS A 30 2.19 -9.63 1.75
N TRP A 31 1.29 -10.46 1.23
CA TRP A 31 1.61 -11.50 0.25
C TRP A 31 2.30 -10.93 -0.97
N TRP A 32 1.79 -9.81 -1.52
CA TRP A 32 2.40 -9.09 -2.64
C TRP A 32 3.78 -8.53 -2.29
N ASN A 33 3.90 -7.87 -1.14
CA ASN A 33 5.16 -7.23 -0.73
C ASN A 33 6.31 -8.23 -0.56
N GLN A 34 6.02 -9.44 -0.10
CA GLN A 34 6.99 -10.53 0.08
C GLN A 34 7.46 -11.18 -1.22
N ARG A 35 6.85 -10.86 -2.37
CA ARG A 35 7.28 -11.42 -3.67
C ARG A 35 8.57 -10.78 -4.18
N GLU A 36 9.41 -11.60 -4.79
CA GLU A 36 10.59 -11.14 -5.51
C GLU A 36 10.20 -10.26 -6.71
N GLN A 37 11.10 -9.39 -7.16
CA GLN A 37 10.80 -8.48 -8.26
C GLN A 37 10.48 -9.23 -9.57
N LYS A 38 11.20 -10.32 -9.87
CA LYS A 38 10.93 -11.16 -11.04
C LYS A 38 9.51 -11.72 -11.05
N ASP A 39 9.04 -12.15 -9.88
CA ASP A 39 7.70 -12.68 -9.66
C ASP A 39 6.62 -11.61 -9.84
N LYS A 40 6.85 -10.42 -9.28
CA LYS A 40 5.95 -9.28 -9.45
C LYS A 40 5.82 -8.89 -10.92
N THR A 41 6.94 -8.85 -11.64
CA THR A 41 6.96 -8.56 -13.09
C THR A 41 6.14 -9.57 -13.88
N GLU A 42 6.32 -10.87 -13.64
CA GLU A 42 5.55 -11.92 -14.33
C GLU A 42 4.05 -11.75 -14.09
N ILE A 43 3.63 -11.53 -12.84
CA ILE A 43 2.21 -11.37 -12.50
C ILE A 43 1.62 -10.12 -13.18
N ILE A 44 2.34 -8.99 -13.15
CA ILE A 44 1.91 -7.74 -13.79
C ILE A 44 1.80 -7.92 -15.31
N GLU A 45 2.77 -8.59 -15.93
CA GLU A 45 2.77 -8.86 -17.37
C GLU A 45 1.57 -9.73 -17.76
N LYS A 46 1.30 -10.79 -17.00
CA LYS A 46 0.11 -11.65 -17.21
C LYS A 46 -1.19 -10.86 -17.04
N LEU A 47 -1.27 -9.99 -16.03
CA LEU A 47 -2.44 -9.14 -15.79
C LEU A 47 -2.71 -8.17 -16.95
N LYS A 48 -1.66 -7.60 -17.55
CA LYS A 48 -1.76 -6.68 -18.70
C LYS A 48 -2.08 -7.39 -20.01
N THR A 49 -1.58 -8.61 -20.19
CA THR A 49 -1.62 -9.32 -21.48
C THR A 49 -2.87 -10.20 -21.62
N MET A 50 -3.36 -10.76 -20.52
CA MET A 50 -4.49 -11.69 -20.52
C MET A 50 -5.80 -10.98 -20.17
N SER A 51 -6.93 -11.52 -20.65
CA SER A 51 -8.24 -11.10 -20.16
C SER A 51 -8.41 -11.46 -18.68
N ASN A 52 -9.38 -10.82 -18.01
CA ASN A 52 -9.68 -11.08 -16.60
C ASN A 52 -9.98 -12.57 -16.31
N GLU A 53 -10.65 -13.26 -17.22
CA GLU A 53 -10.98 -14.69 -17.07
C GLU A 53 -9.74 -15.56 -17.26
N GLN A 54 -8.91 -15.27 -18.26
CA GLN A 54 -7.66 -15.98 -18.49
C GLN A 54 -6.66 -15.78 -17.36
N PHE A 55 -6.52 -14.55 -16.86
CA PHE A 55 -5.68 -14.25 -15.71
C PHE A 55 -6.12 -15.04 -14.47
N LYS A 56 -7.43 -15.13 -14.26
CA LYS A 56 -8.01 -15.93 -13.19
C LYS A 56 -7.69 -17.42 -13.31
N LEU A 57 -7.86 -18.00 -14.50
CA LEU A 57 -7.54 -19.41 -14.76
C LEU A 57 -6.04 -19.67 -14.56
N TRP A 58 -5.20 -18.80 -15.11
CA TRP A 58 -3.75 -18.89 -14.94
C TRP A 58 -3.37 -18.86 -13.44
N LEU A 59 -3.93 -17.95 -12.66
CA LEU A 59 -3.62 -17.81 -11.23
C LEU A 59 -4.04 -19.04 -10.40
N LEU A 60 -5.12 -19.71 -10.79
CA LEU A 60 -5.68 -20.86 -10.07
C LEU A 60 -5.11 -22.21 -10.52
N ASP A 61 -4.68 -22.35 -11.78
CA ASP A 61 -4.36 -23.67 -12.34
C ASP A 61 -2.88 -23.81 -12.77
N GLU A 62 -2.29 -22.72 -13.28
CA GLU A 62 -0.96 -22.72 -13.90
C GLU A 62 0.10 -22.03 -13.04
N CYS A 63 -0.32 -21.09 -12.20
CA CYS A 63 0.59 -20.27 -11.41
C CYS A 63 1.24 -21.07 -10.28
N LYS A 64 2.49 -20.74 -9.96
CA LYS A 64 3.25 -21.43 -8.90
C LYS A 64 2.64 -21.31 -7.50
N TRP A 65 1.72 -20.36 -7.29
CA TRP A 65 0.99 -20.17 -6.02
C TRP A 65 -0.47 -20.64 -6.07
N LYS A 66 -0.84 -21.48 -7.02
CA LYS A 66 -2.21 -22.03 -7.13
C LYS A 66 -2.76 -22.65 -5.85
N ASN A 67 -1.89 -23.22 -5.01
CA ASN A 67 -2.30 -23.83 -3.74
C ASN A 67 -2.50 -22.80 -2.61
N GLU A 68 -2.02 -21.56 -2.79
CA GLU A 68 -2.16 -20.46 -1.82
C GLU A 68 -3.36 -19.56 -2.11
N VAL A 69 -3.84 -19.56 -3.36
CA VAL A 69 -4.83 -18.62 -3.89
C VAL A 69 -6.15 -19.33 -4.14
N THR A 70 -7.24 -18.75 -3.65
CA THR A 70 -8.60 -19.23 -3.94
C THR A 70 -9.34 -18.28 -4.89
N LYS A 71 -10.47 -18.74 -5.43
CA LYS A 71 -11.32 -17.94 -6.32
C LYS A 71 -11.76 -16.61 -5.69
N ASP A 72 -11.97 -16.60 -4.37
CA ASP A 72 -12.42 -15.42 -3.62
C ASP A 72 -11.30 -14.39 -3.39
N ASP A 73 -10.05 -14.81 -3.52
CA ASP A 73 -8.88 -13.97 -3.28
C ASP A 73 -8.50 -13.12 -4.49
N ILE A 74 -8.93 -13.54 -5.70
CA ILE A 74 -8.54 -12.91 -6.98
C ILE A 74 -8.86 -11.42 -7.00
N ALA A 75 -10.04 -11.02 -6.51
CA ALA A 75 -10.42 -9.62 -6.45
C ALA A 75 -9.48 -8.81 -5.55
N SER A 76 -9.06 -9.38 -4.42
CA SER A 76 -8.15 -8.73 -3.48
C SER A 76 -6.72 -8.66 -4.03
N ILE A 77 -6.25 -9.71 -4.70
CA ILE A 77 -4.93 -9.75 -5.35
C ILE A 77 -4.85 -8.70 -6.45
N ARG A 78 -5.86 -8.63 -7.33
CA ARG A 78 -5.92 -7.59 -8.36
C ARG A 78 -5.90 -6.20 -7.77
N PHE A 79 -6.71 -5.96 -6.73
CA PHE A 79 -6.72 -4.69 -6.03
C PHE A 79 -5.33 -4.33 -5.48
N SER A 80 -4.61 -5.28 -4.86
CA SER A 80 -3.24 -5.04 -4.38
C SER A 80 -2.26 -4.69 -5.50
N ILE A 81 -2.38 -5.34 -6.67
CA ILE A 81 -1.54 -5.05 -7.83
C ILE A 81 -1.88 -3.68 -8.42
N ASP A 82 -3.16 -3.34 -8.55
CA ASP A 82 -3.61 -2.05 -9.07
C ASP A 82 -3.13 -0.90 -8.16
N VAL A 83 -3.20 -1.07 -6.84
CA VAL A 83 -2.64 -0.11 -5.87
C VAL A 83 -1.13 0.02 -6.04
N TYR A 84 -0.41 -1.10 -6.19
CA TYR A 84 1.03 -1.08 -6.43
C TYR A 84 1.39 -0.35 -7.73
N LEU A 85 0.65 -0.61 -8.83
CA LEU A 85 0.88 0.03 -10.12
C LEU A 85 0.57 1.53 -10.05
N ALA A 86 -0.53 1.94 -9.42
CA ALA A 86 -0.89 3.34 -9.26
C ALA A 86 0.22 4.14 -8.53
N LEU A 87 0.79 3.57 -7.46
CA LEU A 87 1.93 4.13 -6.73
C LEU A 87 3.22 4.10 -7.58
N SER A 88 3.43 3.05 -8.38
CA SER A 88 4.64 2.95 -9.21
C SER A 88 4.62 3.95 -10.38
N THR A 89 3.45 4.23 -10.96
CA THR A 89 3.30 5.15 -12.10
C THR A 89 3.43 6.63 -11.72
N THR A 90 3.25 7.00 -10.45
CA THR A 90 3.47 8.39 -9.99
C THR A 90 4.95 8.76 -9.84
N ASN A 91 5.87 7.77 -9.88
CA ASN A 91 7.30 7.96 -9.66
C ASN A 91 8.15 8.07 -10.94
N GLU A 92 7.64 7.72 -12.13
CA GLU A 92 8.45 7.70 -13.38
C GLU A 92 8.78 9.11 -13.94
N ASP A 93 8.17 10.19 -13.41
CA ASP A 93 8.39 11.58 -13.86
C ASP A 93 9.47 12.36 -13.08
N LYS A 94 10.21 11.75 -12.13
CA LYS A 94 11.24 12.47 -11.34
C LYS A 94 12.62 11.83 -11.49
N LYS A 95 13.34 12.29 -12.52
CA LYS A 95 14.74 11.95 -12.78
C LYS A 95 15.66 13.02 -12.19
N GLU A 96 16.11 12.78 -10.95
CA GLU A 96 17.42 13.10 -10.35
C GLU A 96 17.29 12.96 -8.82
N GLU A 97 17.56 11.76 -8.28
CA GLU A 97 17.71 11.56 -6.83
C GLU A 97 19.01 12.27 -6.38
N LYS A 98 18.93 13.26 -5.48
CA LYS A 98 20.11 13.86 -4.85
C LYS A 98 20.38 13.10 -3.55
N GLU A 99 21.39 12.24 -3.54
CA GLU A 99 21.82 11.54 -2.30
C GLU A 99 22.17 12.55 -1.19
N LEU A 100 21.46 12.50 -0.06
CA LEU A 100 21.70 13.37 1.09
C LEU A 100 22.70 12.67 2.02
N THR A 101 23.97 13.10 1.96
CA THR A 101 25.05 12.54 2.79
C THR A 101 25.17 13.28 4.11
N THR A 102 25.22 12.53 5.22
CA THR A 102 25.52 13.07 6.56
C THR A 102 26.67 12.29 7.20
N TYR A 103 27.32 12.86 8.21
CA TYR A 103 28.43 12.22 8.94
C TYR A 103 28.00 11.95 10.38
N VAL A 104 28.28 10.74 10.85
CA VAL A 104 28.19 10.42 12.28
C VAL A 104 29.59 10.37 12.85
N LYS A 105 29.83 11.21 13.86
CA LYS A 105 31.11 11.29 14.58
C LYS A 105 30.99 10.65 15.95
N VAL A 106 31.86 9.69 16.23
CA VAL A 106 32.04 9.07 17.55
C VAL A 106 33.52 9.19 17.90
N ASP A 107 33.82 10.02 18.90
CA ASP A 107 35.18 10.47 19.24
C ASP A 107 35.92 11.09 18.03
N GLU A 108 37.05 10.51 17.64
CA GLU A 108 37.85 10.93 16.47
C GLU A 108 37.41 10.26 15.15
N ARG A 109 36.46 9.32 15.18
CA ARG A 109 36.02 8.58 14.00
C ARG A 109 34.79 9.21 13.38
N GLU A 110 34.87 9.52 12.08
CA GLU A 110 33.74 9.93 11.27
C GLU A 110 33.34 8.78 10.34
N THR A 111 32.06 8.38 10.39
CA THR A 111 31.46 7.44 9.44
C THR A 111 30.50 8.19 8.54
N LEU A 112 30.71 8.09 7.23
CA LEU A 112 29.77 8.61 6.24
C LEU A 112 28.51 7.75 6.24
N ILE A 113 27.35 8.37 6.46
CA ILE A 113 26.05 7.74 6.28
C ILE A 113 25.40 8.36 5.05
N LYS A 114 25.11 7.50 4.07
CA LYS A 114 24.28 7.87 2.93
C LYS A 114 22.82 7.70 3.36
N MET A 115 22.10 8.81 3.55
CA MET A 115 20.66 8.76 3.68
C MET A 115 20.08 8.85 2.28
N LYS A 116 19.23 7.88 1.92
CA LYS A 116 18.43 8.00 0.71
C LYS A 116 17.53 9.23 0.91
N GLU A 117 17.58 10.19 -0.02
CA GLU A 117 16.59 11.25 -0.06
C GLU A 117 15.25 10.56 -0.33
N LEU A 118 14.33 10.65 0.64
CA LEU A 118 13.01 10.09 0.48
C LEU A 118 12.22 11.06 -0.37
N THR A 119 11.62 10.56 -1.45
CA THR A 119 10.64 11.36 -2.18
C THR A 119 9.46 11.70 -1.26
N PHE A 120 8.71 12.75 -1.58
CA PHE A 120 7.47 13.13 -0.94
C PHE A 120 6.52 11.94 -0.87
N GLU A 121 6.51 11.09 -1.91
CA GLU A 121 5.73 9.87 -1.93
C GLU A 121 6.22 8.83 -0.91
N GLU A 122 7.52 8.59 -0.84
CA GLU A 122 8.10 7.67 0.15
C GLU A 122 7.86 8.17 1.59
N LEU A 123 7.98 9.48 1.82
CA LEU A 123 7.64 10.15 3.08
C LEU A 123 6.15 10.00 3.40
N LEU A 124 5.27 10.20 2.43
CA LEU A 124 3.83 10.03 2.60
C LEU A 124 3.52 8.57 2.96
N CYS A 125 4.07 7.59 2.25
CA CYS A 125 3.86 6.18 2.55
C CYS A 125 4.34 5.80 3.96
N GLN A 126 5.53 6.26 4.35
CA GLN A 126 6.04 6.05 5.71
C GLN A 126 5.17 6.73 6.77
N SER A 127 4.65 7.93 6.50
CA SER A 127 3.76 8.62 7.43
C SER A 127 2.46 7.85 7.66
N TYR A 128 1.90 7.21 6.62
CA TYR A 128 0.73 6.34 6.76
C TYR A 128 1.01 5.10 7.61
N HIS A 129 2.26 4.61 7.68
CA HIS A 129 2.63 3.55 8.60
C HIS A 129 2.62 4.00 10.08
N CYS A 130 2.71 5.30 10.35
CA CYS A 130 2.64 5.85 11.71
C CYS A 130 1.20 6.14 12.17
N LEU A 131 0.21 6.06 11.28
CA LEU A 131 -1.19 6.31 11.62
C LEU A 131 -1.87 5.08 12.19
N GLU A 132 -2.69 5.26 13.22
CA GLU A 132 -3.60 4.22 13.67
C GLU A 132 -4.86 4.19 12.81
N TRP A 133 -5.58 3.06 12.85
CA TRP A 133 -6.84 2.92 12.10
C TRP A 133 -7.88 4.00 12.45
N LYS A 134 -7.92 4.45 13.71
CA LYS A 134 -8.82 5.53 14.15
C LYS A 134 -8.51 6.85 13.43
N ASP A 135 -7.24 7.12 13.14
CA ASP A 135 -6.81 8.33 12.44
C ASP A 135 -7.22 8.25 10.97
N ILE A 136 -7.04 7.10 10.33
CA ILE A 136 -7.46 6.85 8.94
C ILE A 136 -9.00 6.94 8.81
N GLN A 137 -9.75 6.39 9.77
CA GLN A 137 -11.22 6.53 9.80
C GLN A 137 -11.65 7.98 9.95
N LYS A 138 -10.96 8.74 10.79
CA LYS A 138 -11.20 10.17 10.99
C LYS A 138 -10.94 10.95 9.69
N MET A 139 -9.82 10.70 9.02
CA MET A 139 -9.51 11.31 7.72
C MET A 139 -10.61 11.03 6.68
N ARG A 140 -11.15 9.80 6.66
CA ARG A 140 -12.22 9.42 5.72
C ARG A 140 -13.57 10.06 6.06
N ASN A 141 -13.95 10.07 7.33
CA ASN A 141 -15.29 10.48 7.75
C ASN A 141 -15.43 11.99 7.94
N GLU A 142 -14.35 12.64 8.37
CA GLU A 142 -14.31 14.06 8.69
C GLU A 142 -13.55 14.87 7.63
N HIS A 143 -13.11 14.23 6.53
CA HIS A 143 -12.31 14.87 5.47
C HIS A 143 -11.05 15.57 5.98
N VAL A 144 -10.47 15.05 7.08
CA VAL A 144 -9.23 15.59 7.66
C VAL A 144 -8.07 15.25 6.74
N LYS A 145 -7.34 16.27 6.32
CA LYS A 145 -6.14 16.15 5.48
C LYS A 145 -4.92 15.83 6.36
N LEU A 146 -4.02 15.00 5.84
CA LEU A 146 -2.70 14.80 6.42
C LEU A 146 -1.76 15.87 5.82
N ASP A 147 -1.17 16.69 6.67
CA ASP A 147 -0.12 17.62 6.28
C ASP A 147 1.23 17.09 6.76
N LEU A 148 2.18 17.00 5.84
CA LEU A 148 3.57 16.71 6.13
C LEU A 148 4.30 18.03 6.30
N ALA A 149 5.06 18.20 7.38
CA ALA A 149 5.83 19.42 7.62
C ALA A 149 7.32 19.09 7.81
N ASN A 150 8.19 19.96 7.30
CA ASN A 150 9.63 19.87 7.56
C ASN A 150 9.97 20.37 8.98
N MET A 151 11.22 20.23 9.39
CA MET A 151 11.67 20.66 10.73
C MET A 151 11.53 22.17 10.98
N LYS A 152 11.36 22.99 9.94
CA LYS A 152 11.10 24.43 10.05
C LYS A 152 9.60 24.75 10.18
N GLY A 153 8.73 23.74 10.13
CA GLY A 153 7.28 23.88 10.20
C GLY A 153 6.61 24.20 8.86
N ASN A 154 7.35 24.19 7.75
CA ASN A 154 6.76 24.42 6.44
C ASN A 154 6.06 23.15 5.96
N ILE A 155 4.84 23.28 5.45
CA ILE A 155 4.11 22.18 4.82
C ILE A 155 4.84 21.79 3.53
N ILE A 156 5.13 20.50 3.40
CA ILE A 156 5.69 19.88 2.21
C ILE A 156 4.49 19.38 1.40
N GLU A 157 4.28 19.93 0.21
CA GLU A 157 3.19 19.52 -0.69
C GLU A 157 3.67 18.66 -1.86
N SER A 158 4.98 18.73 -2.18
CA SER A 158 5.59 17.95 -3.26
C SER A 158 7.12 17.92 -3.12
N ASP A 159 7.80 17.10 -3.94
CA ASP A 159 9.27 17.12 -4.08
C ASP A 159 9.84 18.39 -4.74
N LYS A 160 8.98 19.24 -5.30
CA LYS A 160 9.40 20.49 -5.91
C LYS A 160 9.34 21.59 -4.85
N ASP A 161 10.46 22.29 -4.68
CA ASP A 161 10.54 23.54 -3.92
C ASP A 161 9.62 24.63 -4.49
#